data_AF-A0A954B9L1-F1
#
_entry.id   AF-A0A954B9L1-F1
#
_cell.length_a   1.000
_cell.length_b   1.000
_cell.length_c   1.000
_cell.angle_alpha   90.00
_cell.angle_beta   90.00
_cell.angle_gamma   90.00
#
_symmetry.space_group_name_H-M   'P 1'
#
loop_
_entity.id
_entity.type
_entity.pdbx_description
1 polymer ?
#
loop_
_entity_poly.entity_id
_entity_poly.type
_entity_poly.pdbx_seq_one_letter_code
_entity_poly.pdbx_strand_id
1 'polypeptide(L)'
;WNTGHPGGIATLHANSALGGLSRLEQLIGETSAQVPHDLIAETIDCVVYISRRAGTHRVETVARMNGLGRGGYDISPVQPDLQLVLPSLPFSEPLLSTAPERTPPQ
;
A
#
# COMPACT_ATOMS: atom_id res chain seq x y z
N TRP A 1 -0.79 -1.44 13.72
CA TRP A 1 0.48 -0.74 13.96
C TRP A 1 0.56 -0.07 15.34
N ASN A 2 -0.58 0.27 15.95
CA ASN A 2 -0.66 0.95 17.25
C ASN A 2 -0.32 0.10 18.51
N THR A 3 0.38 -1.03 18.34
CA THR A 3 0.94 -1.87 19.44
C THR A 3 2.48 -1.80 19.48
N GLY A 4 3.07 -0.76 18.86
CA GLY A 4 4.52 -0.52 18.87
C GLY A 4 5.29 -1.04 17.66
N HIS A 5 4.61 -1.48 16.59
CA HIS A 5 5.27 -1.91 15.35
C HIS A 5 4.98 -0.88 14.24
N PRO A 6 5.86 0.14 14.07
CA PRO A 6 5.71 1.12 12.99
C PRO A 6 5.91 0.46 11.61
N GLY A 7 5.33 1.08 10.59
CA GLY A 7 5.70 0.84 9.19
C GLY A 7 5.11 -0.39 8.51
N GLY A 8 4.04 -1.00 9.03
CA GLY A 8 3.38 -2.03 8.24
C GLY A 8 2.50 -1.45 7.12
N ILE A 9 2.07 -2.35 6.24
CA ILE A 9 1.31 -2.01 5.03
C ILE A 9 0.16 -3.01 4.88
N ALA A 10 -0.97 -2.55 4.36
CA ALA A 10 -2.08 -3.38 3.94
C ALA A 10 -2.54 -2.95 2.54
N THR A 11 -3.11 -3.87 1.78
CA THR A 11 -3.65 -3.60 0.43
C THR A 11 -5.12 -3.94 0.37
N LEU A 12 -5.91 -3.06 -0.21
CA LEU A 12 -7.36 -3.22 -0.37
C LEU A 12 -7.75 -2.93 -1.81
N HIS A 13 -8.71 -3.69 -2.34
CA HIS A 13 -9.34 -3.35 -3.61
C HIS A 13 -10.30 -2.18 -3.42
N ALA A 14 -10.05 -1.09 -4.13
CA ALA A 14 -10.89 0.10 -4.13
C ALA A 14 -10.72 0.90 -5.42
N ASN A 15 -11.68 1.80 -5.68
CA ASN A 15 -11.70 2.65 -6.88
C ASN A 15 -11.16 4.07 -6.63
N SER A 16 -10.70 4.35 -5.41
CA SER A 16 -10.07 5.62 -5.02
C SER A 16 -9.38 5.48 -3.66
N ALA A 17 -8.59 6.47 -3.25
CA ALA A 17 -7.97 6.50 -1.92
C ALA A 17 -9.04 6.50 -0.80
N LEU A 18 -10.02 7.41 -0.88
CA LEU A 18 -11.11 7.47 0.09
C LEU A 18 -11.98 6.19 0.05
N GLY A 19 -12.20 5.62 -1.13
CA GLY A 19 -12.90 4.34 -1.26
C GLY A 19 -12.16 3.18 -0.58
N GLY A 20 -10.83 3.22 -0.51
CA GLY A 20 -10.02 2.27 0.25
C GLY A 20 -10.28 2.37 1.76
N LEU A 21 -10.40 3.60 2.28
CA LEU A 21 -10.76 3.85 3.68
C LEU A 21 -12.18 3.36 3.98
N SER A 22 -13.16 3.66 3.13
CA SER A 22 -14.53 3.13 3.28
C SER A 22 -14.57 1.60 3.21
N ARG A 23 -13.74 0.97 2.37
CA ARG A 23 -13.65 -0.50 2.31
C ARG A 23 -13.06 -1.08 3.60
N LEU A 24 -12.06 -0.42 4.19
CA LEU A 24 -11.51 -0.80 5.49
C LEU A 24 -12.58 -0.74 6.59
N GLU A 25 -13.36 0.34 6.63
CA GLU A 25 -14.48 0.48 7.58
C GLU A 25 -15.47 -0.67 7.44
N GLN A 26 -15.86 -1.01 6.22
CA GLN A 26 -16.77 -2.13 5.98
C GLN A 26 -16.19 -3.44 6.53
N LEU A 27 -14.93 -3.75 6.23
CA LEU A 27 -14.27 -4.98 6.70
C LEU A 27 -14.17 -5.03 8.23
N ILE A 28 -13.92 -3.90 8.88
CA ILE A 28 -13.95 -3.82 10.36
C ILE A 28 -15.37 -4.06 10.87
N GLY A 29 -16.37 -3.47 10.21
CA GLY A 29 -17.79 -3.63 10.56
C GLY A 29 -18.30 -5.07 10.42
N GLU A 30 -17.66 -5.93 9.61
CA GLU A 30 -17.99 -7.35 9.51
C GLU A 30 -17.70 -8.12 10.82
N THR A 31 -16.79 -7.63 11.65
CA THR A 31 -16.38 -8.28 12.92
C THR A 31 -16.56 -7.40 14.17
N SER A 32 -17.00 -6.15 14.02
CA SER A 32 -17.15 -5.20 15.11
C SER A 32 -18.54 -4.57 15.10
N ALA A 33 -19.15 -4.45 16.28
CA ALA A 33 -20.45 -3.80 16.44
C ALA A 33 -20.40 -2.31 16.08
N GLN A 34 -19.25 -1.66 16.24
CA GLN A 34 -19.01 -0.25 15.92
C GLN A 34 -17.65 -0.08 15.23
N VAL A 35 -17.60 0.74 14.19
CA VAL A 35 -16.37 1.06 13.47
C VAL A 35 -15.65 2.20 14.19
N PRO A 36 -14.38 2.02 14.63
CA PRO A 36 -13.65 3.04 15.38
C PRO A 36 -12.95 4.03 14.43
N HIS A 37 -13.72 4.95 13.83
CA HIS A 37 -13.23 5.89 12.81
C HIS A 37 -12.03 6.74 13.26
N ASP A 38 -12.05 7.24 14.51
CA ASP A 38 -10.93 8.02 15.06
C ASP A 38 -9.64 7.21 15.09
N LEU A 39 -9.71 5.96 15.56
CA LEU A 39 -8.55 5.06 15.62
C LEU A 39 -8.02 4.71 14.24
N ILE A 40 -8.90 4.55 13.24
CA ILE A 40 -8.50 4.33 11.84
C ILE A 40 -7.72 5.55 11.34
N ALA A 41 -8.24 6.76 11.58
CA ALA A 41 -7.59 8.01 11.19
C ALA A 41 -6.23 8.22 11.90
N GLU A 42 -6.11 7.82 13.17
CA GLU A 42 -4.86 7.89 13.92
C GLU A 42 -3.84 6.83 13.47
N THR A 43 -4.29 5.68 12.97
CA THR A 43 -3.41 4.55 12.64
C THR A 43 -2.83 4.63 11.23
N ILE A 44 -3.51 5.32 10.30
CA ILE A 44 -3.10 5.40 8.91
C ILE A 44 -2.30 6.68 8.69
N ASP A 45 -1.04 6.58 8.29
CA ASP A 45 -0.24 7.76 7.93
C ASP A 45 -0.52 8.24 6.50
N CYS A 46 -0.66 7.29 5.57
CA CYS A 46 -0.72 7.56 4.13
C CYS A 46 -1.63 6.55 3.42
N VAL A 47 -2.30 7.02 2.38
CA VAL A 47 -3.08 6.18 1.46
C VAL A 47 -2.54 6.35 0.05
N VAL A 48 -2.20 5.23 -0.59
CA VAL A 48 -1.74 5.19 -1.98
C VAL A 48 -2.80 4.50 -2.82
N TYR A 49 -3.36 5.21 -3.80
CA TYR A 49 -4.28 4.62 -4.77
C TYR A 49 -3.53 4.33 -6.08
N ILE A 50 -3.57 3.07 -6.47
CA ILE A 50 -2.99 2.57 -7.72
C ILE A 50 -4.15 2.15 -8.62
N SER A 51 -4.23 2.76 -9.80
CA SER A 51 -5.19 2.39 -10.84
C SER A 51 -4.51 1.64 -11.97
N ARG A 52 -5.29 0.95 -12.80
CA ARG A 52 -4.84 0.38 -14.06
C ARG A 52 -5.41 1.20 -15.22
N ARG A 53 -4.53 1.87 -15.97
CA ARG A 53 -4.88 2.66 -17.15
C ARG A 53 -4.16 2.11 -18.38
N ALA A 54 -4.94 1.80 -19.43
CA ALA A 54 -4.42 1.25 -20.70
C ALA A 54 -3.47 0.05 -20.49
N GLY A 55 -3.81 -0.86 -19.57
CA GLY A 55 -3.01 -2.05 -19.27
C GLY A 55 -1.87 -1.83 -18.26
N THR A 56 -1.51 -0.59 -17.94
CA THR A 56 -0.39 -0.25 -17.03
C THR A 56 -0.88 0.19 -15.64
N HIS A 57 -0.16 -0.18 -14.57
CA HIS A 57 -0.43 0.32 -13.22
C HIS A 57 0.17 1.71 -13.02
N ARG A 58 -0.59 2.62 -12.42
CA ARG A 58 -0.16 3.98 -12.11
C ARG A 58 -0.61 4.38 -10.72
N VAL A 59 0.26 5.05 -9.98
CA VAL A 59 -0.11 5.75 -8.75
C VAL A 59 -0.91 6.98 -9.17
N GLU A 60 -2.20 6.99 -8.87
CA GLU A 60 -3.10 8.12 -9.16
C GLU A 60 -3.23 9.06 -7.96
N THR A 61 -3.00 8.55 -6.75
CA THR A 61 -3.06 9.36 -5.52
C THR A 61 -2.05 8.87 -4.52
N VAL A 62 -1.31 9.82 -3.93
CA VAL A 62 -0.62 9.65 -2.66
C VAL A 62 -1.15 10.73 -1.74
N ALA A 63 -1.81 10.34 -0.67
CA ALA A 63 -2.43 11.28 0.25
C ALA A 63 -2.00 10.98 1.68
N ARG A 64 -1.65 12.04 2.41
CA ARG A 64 -1.40 11.99 3.84
C ARG A 64 -2.73 12.05 4.59
N MET A 65 -2.87 11.23 5.62
CA MET A 65 -3.96 11.34 6.58
C MET A 65 -3.70 12.51 7.53
N ASN A 66 -4.67 13.41 7.64
CA ASN A 66 -4.62 14.54 8.57
C ASN A 66 -5.46 14.28 9.83
N GLY A 67 -6.41 13.34 9.76
CA GLY A 67 -7.28 12.95 10.87
C GLY A 67 -8.73 12.73 10.44
N LEU A 68 -9.65 12.77 11.40
CA LEU A 68 -11.09 12.70 11.15
C LEU A 68 -11.72 14.11 11.28
N GLY A 69 -12.30 14.60 10.19
CA GLY A 69 -13.02 15.86 10.14
C GLY A 69 -14.53 15.69 10.14
N ARG A 70 -15.27 16.81 10.09
CA ARG A 70 -16.76 16.80 10.03
C ARG A 70 -17.33 16.06 8.82
N GLY A 71 -16.56 15.93 7.74
CA GLY A 71 -16.95 15.24 6.50
C GLY A 71 -16.44 13.81 6.38
N GLY A 72 -15.83 13.24 7.43
CA GLY A 72 -15.11 11.97 7.37
C GLY A 72 -13.59 12.17 7.35
N TYR A 73 -12.85 11.23 6.79
CA TYR A 73 -11.39 11.30 6.75
C TYR A 73 -10.90 12.53 5.99
N ASP A 74 -10.06 13.32 6.67
CA ASP A 74 -9.33 14.41 6.05
C ASP A 74 -8.01 13.86 5.50
N ILE A 75 -7.90 13.84 4.18
CA ILE A 75 -6.69 13.45 3.48
C ILE A 75 -6.24 14.58 2.55
N SER A 76 -4.95 14.86 2.54
CA SER A 76 -4.36 15.89 1.67
C SER A 76 -3.40 15.26 0.66
N PRO A 77 -3.44 15.66 -0.62
CA PRO A 77 -2.47 15.19 -1.60
C PRO A 77 -1.05 15.53 -1.16
N VAL A 78 -0.15 14.57 -1.31
CA VAL A 78 1.29 14.83 -1.20
C VAL A 78 1.75 15.38 -2.57
N GLN A 79 1.77 16.71 -2.71
CA GLN A 79 2.23 17.41 -3.93
C GLN A 79 3.78 17.47 -4.01
N PRO A 80 4.37 17.49 -5.23
CA PRO A 80 5.15 16.33 -5.66
C PRO A 80 6.67 16.54 -5.64
N ASP A 81 7.35 15.52 -5.13
CA ASP A 81 8.42 14.80 -5.83
C ASP A 81 8.45 13.40 -5.20
N LEU A 82 7.55 12.52 -5.66
CA LEU A 82 7.71 11.09 -5.39
C LEU A 82 8.89 10.61 -6.21
N GLN A 83 10.09 10.87 -5.70
CA GLN A 83 11.29 10.22 -6.19
C GLN A 83 11.17 8.75 -5.85
N LEU A 84 11.25 7.93 -6.90
CA LEU A 84 11.52 6.52 -6.74
C LEU A 84 12.93 6.42 -6.14
N VAL A 85 13.03 6.40 -4.81
CA VAL A 85 14.28 6.04 -4.15
C VAL A 85 14.43 4.54 -4.37
N LEU A 86 15.04 4.18 -5.48
CA LEU A 86 15.59 2.85 -5.64
C LEU A 86 16.67 2.76 -4.57
N PRO A 87 16.54 1.92 -3.52
CA PRO A 87 17.71 1.61 -2.72
C PRO A 87 18.74 1.11 -3.73
N SER A 88 19.91 1.75 -3.76
CA SER A 88 21.04 1.27 -4.55
C SER A 88 21.27 -0.17 -4.10
N LEU A 89 20.74 -1.14 -4.85
CA LEU A 89 20.81 -2.55 -4.49
C LEU A 89 22.30 -2.92 -4.48
N PRO A 90 22.91 -3.28 -3.34
CA PRO A 90 24.15 -4.01 -3.37
C PRO A 90 23.77 -5.48 -3.54
N PHE A 91 23.23 -5.85 -4.70
CA PHE A 91 23.06 -7.26 -5.05
C PHE A 91 23.63 -7.50 -6.44
N SER A 92 24.95 -7.40 -6.50
CA SER A 92 25.73 -8.08 -7.53
C SER A 92 26.04 -9.49 -7.01
N GLU A 93 25.10 -10.42 -7.19
CA GLU A 93 25.42 -11.84 -7.24
C GLU A 93 24.95 -12.30 -8.63
N PRO A 94 25.85 -12.79 -9.50
CA PRO A 94 25.44 -13.32 -10.78
C PRO A 94 24.60 -14.58 -10.53
N LEU A 95 23.42 -14.64 -11.14
CA LEU A 95 22.58 -15.84 -11.15
C LEU A 95 23.42 -16.99 -11.71
N LEU A 96 23.91 -17.88 -10.84
CA LEU A 96 24.65 -19.07 -11.25
C LEU A 96 23.72 -19.90 -12.14
N SER A 97 24.04 -19.93 -13.43
CA SER A 97 23.39 -20.81 -14.39
C SER A 97 23.77 -22.24 -14.06
N THR A 98 22.99 -22.90 -13.21
CA THR A 98 23.05 -24.36 -13.10
C THR A 98 22.18 -24.95 -14.20
N ALA A 99 22.70 -24.99 -15.42
CA ALA A 99 22.19 -25.91 -16.42
C ALA A 99 22.51 -27.34 -15.95
N PRO A 100 21.56 -28.30 -15.98
CA PRO A 100 21.88 -29.68 -15.64
C PRO A 100 22.78 -30.26 -16.74
N GLU A 101 23.93 -30.78 -16.33
CA GLU A 101 24.87 -31.49 -17.19
C GLU A 101 24.18 -32.75 -17.74
N ARG A 102 23.95 -32.79 -19.05
CA ARG A 102 23.43 -33.99 -19.72
C ARG A 102 24.58 -34.94 -19.99
N THR A 103 24.69 -36.03 -19.22
CA THR A 103 25.55 -37.16 -19.58
C THR A 103 24.94 -37.91 -20.79
N PRO A 104 25.69 -38.15 -21.88
CA PRO A 104 25.21 -39.00 -22.97
C PRO A 104 25.38 -40.49 -22.62
N PRO A 105 24.45 -41.38 -23.04
CA PRO A 105 24.58 -42.82 -22.82
C PRO A 105 25.65 -43.42 -23.75
N GLN A 106 26.29 -44.51 -23.27
CA GLN A 106 27.22 -45.33 -24.05
C GLN A 106 26.51 -46.25 -25.03
#